data_AF-A0A1L0BN13-F1
#
_entry.id   AF-A0A1L0BN13-F1
#
_cell.length_a   1.000
_cell.length_b   1.000
_cell.length_c   1.000
_cell.angle_alpha   90.00
_cell.angle_beta   90.00
_cell.angle_gamma   90.00
#
_symmetry.space_group_name_H-M   'P 1'
#
loop_
_entity.id
_entity.type
_entity.pdbx_description
1 polymer ?
#
loop_
_entity_poly.entity_id
_entity_poly.type
_entity_poly.pdbx_seq_one_letter_code
_entity_poly.pdbx_strand_id
1 'polypeptide(L)'
;MDDLTLDEALDVEENFYAEGYRDGKEQSAKEQFLEGKVYGLQTGFQRFLLIGYIQGLIEEWRKDERPGISNHLDQLEKLVTEVPLTNGDAEVEIYEKAVLKARNKVRVIATITKTSNRVLGLDNLIKQVGGSLQVSENLDDMW
;
A
#
# COMPACT_ATOMS: atom_id res chain seq x y z
N MET A 1 46.65 -25.42 14.54
CA MET A 1 46.56 -24.21 15.35
C MET A 1 47.32 -23.19 14.56
N ASP A 2 46.62 -22.34 13.82
CA ASP A 2 47.26 -21.23 13.14
C ASP A 2 47.83 -20.32 14.23
N ASP A 3 49.13 -20.04 14.09
CA ASP A 3 49.91 -19.22 15.00
C ASP A 3 49.46 -17.78 14.76
N LEU A 4 48.59 -17.26 15.63
CA LEU A 4 48.14 -15.87 15.63
C LEU A 4 49.39 -14.99 15.61
N THR A 5 49.61 -14.27 14.52
CA THR A 5 50.78 -13.42 14.39
C THR A 5 50.66 -12.25 15.38
N LEU A 6 51.79 -11.76 15.89
CA LEU A 6 51.80 -10.64 16.86
C LEU A 6 51.09 -9.39 16.30
N ASP A 7 51.13 -9.20 14.98
CA ASP A 7 50.41 -8.14 14.27
C ASP A 7 48.89 -8.37 14.31
N GLU A 8 48.39 -9.59 14.05
CA GLU A 8 46.96 -9.91 14.18
C GLU A 8 46.45 -9.76 15.61
N ALA A 9 47.29 -10.01 16.62
CA ALA A 9 46.97 -9.80 18.03
C ALA A 9 46.94 -8.32 18.44
N LEU A 10 47.60 -7.43 17.69
CA LEU A 10 47.60 -5.99 17.90
C LEU A 10 46.46 -5.29 17.15
N ASP A 11 46.02 -5.84 16.01
CA ASP A 11 44.93 -5.31 15.18
C ASP A 11 43.55 -5.92 15.48
N VAL A 12 43.41 -6.63 16.61
CA VAL A 12 42.17 -7.33 17.01
C VAL A 12 40.96 -6.39 17.04
N GLU A 13 41.13 -5.17 17.53
CA GLU A 13 40.06 -4.17 17.60
C GLU A 13 39.57 -3.76 16.20
N GLU A 14 40.50 -3.45 15.28
CA GLU A 14 40.18 -3.07 13.90
C GLU A 14 39.52 -4.24 13.15
N ASN A 15 39.99 -5.46 13.37
CA ASN A 15 39.41 -6.67 12.79
C ASN A 15 37.97 -6.89 13.27
N PHE A 16 37.71 -6.78 14.58
CA PHE A 16 36.35 -6.88 15.12
C PHE A 16 35.45 -5.71 14.71
N TYR A 17 36.00 -4.51 14.54
CA TYR A 17 35.26 -3.36 14.02
C TYR A 17 34.84 -3.59 12.56
N ALA A 18 35.77 -4.03 11.71
CA ALA A 18 35.51 -4.33 10.32
C ALA A 18 34.51 -5.49 10.15
N GLU A 19 34.63 -6.53 10.98
CA GLU A 19 33.68 -7.64 11.05
C GLU A 19 32.29 -7.16 11.49
N GLY A 20 32.18 -6.44 12.61
CA GLY A 20 30.92 -5.92 13.11
C GLY A 20 30.24 -4.96 12.14
N TYR A 21 31.00 -4.10 11.44
CA TYR A 21 30.48 -3.23 10.40
C TYR A 21 29.94 -4.02 9.20
N ARG A 22 30.68 -5.04 8.74
CA ARG A 22 30.26 -5.90 7.64
C ARG A 22 28.98 -6.66 8.00
N ASP A 23 28.96 -7.26 9.17
CA ASP A 23 27.84 -8.07 9.66
C ASP A 23 26.60 -7.20 9.89
N GLY A 24 26.77 -6.02 10.49
CA GLY A 24 25.70 -5.03 10.66
C GLY A 24 25.14 -4.55 9.32
N LYS A 25 26.00 -4.27 8.34
CA LYS A 25 25.57 -3.88 6.99
C LYS A 25 24.80 -5.00 6.29
N GLU A 26 25.29 -6.24 6.38
CA GLU A 26 24.65 -7.38 5.74
C GLU A 26 23.29 -7.69 6.38
N GLN A 27 23.23 -7.67 7.71
CA GLN A 27 21.98 -7.90 8.44
C GLN A 27 20.96 -6.80 8.18
N SER A 28 21.38 -5.53 8.25
CA SER A 28 20.52 -4.38 7.97
C SER A 28 19.95 -4.44 6.54
N ALA A 29 20.77 -4.78 5.55
CA ALA A 29 20.29 -4.92 4.17
C ALA A 29 19.22 -6.02 4.02
N LYS A 30 19.37 -7.15 4.73
CA LYS A 30 18.38 -8.24 4.73
C LYS A 30 17.08 -7.82 5.42
N GLU A 31 17.18 -7.15 6.55
CA GLU A 31 16.03 -6.67 7.33
C GLU A 31 15.24 -5.62 6.56
N GLN A 32 15.91 -4.61 6.02
CA GLN A 32 15.29 -3.56 5.20
C GLN A 32 14.59 -4.14 3.96
N PHE A 33 15.19 -5.14 3.32
CA PHE A 33 14.57 -5.82 2.18
C PHE A 33 13.31 -6.58 2.57
N LEU A 34 13.32 -7.27 3.72
CA LEU A 34 12.16 -7.98 4.22
C LEU A 34 11.04 -7.00 4.63
N GLU A 35 11.40 -5.95 5.36
CA GLU A 35 10.49 -4.90 5.80
C GLU A 35 9.82 -4.22 4.59
N GLY A 36 10.59 -3.84 3.57
CA GLY A 36 10.06 -3.24 2.35
C GLY A 36 9.04 -4.14 1.64
N LYS A 37 9.25 -5.47 1.65
CA LYS A 37 8.28 -6.43 1.12
C LYS A 37 7.00 -6.50 1.95
N VAL A 38 7.13 -6.58 3.28
CA VAL A 38 5.97 -6.62 4.19
C VAL A 38 5.16 -5.34 4.06
N TYR A 39 5.84 -4.19 4.03
CA TYR A 39 5.22 -2.90 3.82
C TYR A 39 4.47 -2.84 2.49
N GLY A 40 5.12 -3.23 1.38
CA GLY A 40 4.48 -3.25 0.07
C GLY A 40 3.23 -4.14 0.02
N LEU A 41 3.25 -5.29 0.70
CA LEU A 41 2.08 -6.18 0.83
C LEU A 41 0.96 -5.53 1.66
N GLN A 42 1.30 -4.93 2.80
CA GLN A 42 0.33 -4.25 3.65
C GLN A 42 -0.34 -3.09 2.91
N THR A 43 0.45 -2.21 2.29
CA THR A 43 -0.04 -1.08 1.51
C THR A 43 -0.89 -1.54 0.32
N GLY A 44 -0.45 -2.58 -0.39
CA GLY A 44 -1.22 -3.18 -1.48
C GLY A 44 -2.58 -3.68 -0.99
N PHE A 45 -2.61 -4.52 0.05
CA PHE A 45 -3.85 -5.04 0.62
C PHE A 45 -4.83 -3.92 1.02
N GLN A 46 -4.33 -2.93 1.74
CA GLN A 46 -5.07 -1.74 2.16
C GLN A 46 -5.70 -1.00 0.97
N ARG A 47 -4.92 -0.76 -0.09
CA ARG A 47 -5.38 -0.11 -1.32
C ARG A 47 -6.45 -0.92 -2.04
N PHE A 48 -6.22 -2.22 -2.24
CA PHE A 48 -7.15 -3.07 -2.97
C PHE A 48 -8.43 -3.41 -2.20
N LEU A 49 -8.44 -3.27 -0.86
CA LEU A 49 -9.66 -3.35 -0.07
C LEU A 49 -10.68 -2.29 -0.50
N LEU A 50 -10.22 -1.08 -0.82
CA LEU A 50 -11.06 0.00 -1.32
C LEU A 50 -11.67 -0.32 -2.69
N ILE A 51 -10.84 -0.86 -3.59
CA ILE A 51 -11.25 -1.32 -4.90
C ILE A 51 -12.32 -2.40 -4.78
N GLY A 52 -12.09 -3.42 -3.94
CA GLY A 52 -13.06 -4.49 -3.70
C GLY A 52 -14.39 -3.98 -3.13
N TYR A 53 -14.36 -2.99 -2.23
CA TYR A 53 -15.58 -2.36 -1.75
C TYR A 53 -16.38 -1.70 -2.88
N ILE A 54 -15.70 -0.96 -3.76
CA ILE A 54 -16.34 -0.31 -4.91
C ILE A 54 -16.90 -1.34 -5.89
N GLN A 55 -16.20 -2.45 -6.13
CA GLN A 55 -16.70 -3.56 -6.96
C GLN A 55 -17.99 -4.14 -6.37
N GLY A 56 -18.04 -4.38 -5.06
CA GLY A 56 -19.27 -4.83 -4.39
C GLY A 56 -20.44 -3.85 -4.55
N LEU A 57 -20.18 -2.54 -4.52
CA LEU A 57 -21.21 -1.53 -4.79
C LEU A 57 -21.71 -1.58 -6.25
N ILE A 58 -20.80 -1.78 -7.21
CA ILE A 58 -21.18 -1.92 -8.63
C ILE A 58 -22.12 -3.13 -8.78
N GLU A 59 -21.78 -4.28 -8.20
CA GLU A 59 -22.62 -5.48 -8.26
C GLU A 59 -23.99 -5.29 -7.63
N GLU A 60 -24.07 -4.61 -6.48
CA GLU A 60 -25.33 -4.29 -5.82
C GLU A 60 -26.18 -3.35 -6.69
N TRP A 61 -25.60 -2.27 -7.21
CA TRP A 61 -26.31 -1.30 -8.04
C TRP A 61 -26.68 -1.83 -9.43
N ARG A 62 -25.93 -2.78 -10.00
CA ARG A 62 -26.32 -3.43 -11.26
C ARG A 62 -27.61 -4.23 -11.13
N LYS A 63 -27.95 -4.72 -9.93
CA LYS A 63 -29.23 -5.42 -9.66
C LYS A 63 -30.40 -4.44 -9.54
N ASP A 64 -30.12 -3.17 -9.29
CA ASP A 64 -31.11 -2.10 -9.19
C ASP A 64 -31.31 -1.52 -10.60
N GLU A 65 -32.28 -2.02 -11.36
CA GLU A 65 -32.52 -1.69 -12.79
C GLU A 65 -33.03 -0.25 -13.04
N ARG A 66 -32.52 0.74 -12.31
CA ARG A 66 -32.96 2.13 -12.44
C ARG A 66 -32.46 2.75 -13.74
N PRO A 67 -33.30 3.50 -14.46
CA PRO A 67 -32.89 4.19 -15.66
C PRO A 67 -31.86 5.28 -15.32
N GLY A 68 -30.83 5.40 -16.15
CA GLY A 68 -29.80 6.46 -16.04
C GLY A 68 -28.55 6.11 -15.24
N ILE A 69 -28.45 4.94 -14.61
CA ILE A 69 -27.24 4.54 -13.85
C ILE A 69 -26.25 3.71 -14.67
N SER A 70 -26.69 2.98 -15.71
CA SER A 70 -25.85 2.00 -16.43
C SER A 70 -24.54 2.60 -16.93
N ASN A 71 -24.60 3.73 -17.63
CA ASN A 71 -23.39 4.40 -18.14
C ASN A 71 -22.44 4.85 -17.00
N HIS A 72 -22.98 5.25 -15.85
CA HIS A 72 -22.15 5.59 -14.69
C HIS A 72 -21.50 4.35 -14.08
N LEU A 73 -22.21 3.21 -14.04
CA LEU A 73 -21.68 1.94 -13.58
C LEU A 73 -20.59 1.40 -14.50
N ASP A 74 -20.79 1.45 -15.83
CA ASP A 74 -19.80 0.99 -16.81
C ASP A 74 -18.49 1.82 -16.71
N GLN A 75 -18.63 3.14 -16.53
CA GLN A 75 -17.47 4.02 -16.33
C GLN A 75 -16.78 3.78 -14.97
N LEU A 76 -17.54 3.47 -13.92
CA LEU A 76 -16.98 3.19 -12.61
C LEU A 76 -16.25 1.84 -12.61
N GLU A 77 -16.82 0.82 -13.24
CA GLU A 77 -16.20 -0.49 -13.42
C GLU A 77 -14.88 -0.37 -14.18
N LYS A 78 -14.88 0.35 -15.31
CA LYS A 78 -13.66 0.60 -16.08
C LYS A 78 -12.54 1.22 -15.23
N LEU A 79 -12.86 2.24 -14.43
CA LEU A 79 -11.89 2.90 -13.55
C LEU A 79 -11.27 1.95 -12.52
N VAL A 80 -11.99 0.91 -12.11
CA VAL A 80 -11.57 -0.02 -11.07
C VAL A 80 -10.83 -1.22 -11.66
N THR A 81 -11.21 -1.67 -12.85
CA THR A 81 -10.55 -2.81 -13.54
C THR A 81 -9.23 -2.41 -14.21
N GLU A 82 -9.06 -1.15 -14.60
CA GLU A 82 -7.81 -0.64 -15.21
C GLU A 82 -6.71 -0.32 -14.19
N VAL A 83 -6.96 -0.53 -12.90
CA VAL A 83 -5.96 -0.29 -11.85
C VAL A 83 -4.83 -1.32 -11.97
N PRO A 84 -3.56 -0.89 -12.10
CA PRO A 84 -2.43 -1.81 -12.13
C PRO A 84 -2.26 -2.54 -10.80
N LEU A 85 -1.83 -3.80 -10.86
CA LEU A 85 -1.53 -4.64 -9.69
C LEU A 85 -0.05 -4.58 -9.25
N THR A 86 0.72 -3.68 -9.83
CA THR A 86 2.14 -3.46 -9.54
C THR A 86 2.34 -2.23 -8.66
N ASN A 87 3.47 -2.20 -7.94
CA ASN A 87 3.77 -1.16 -6.93
C ASN A 87 4.81 -0.13 -7.43
N GLY A 88 4.99 0.03 -8.74
CA GLY A 88 5.89 1.06 -9.27
C GLY A 88 5.30 2.47 -9.11
N ASP A 89 6.15 3.49 -9.03
CA ASP A 89 5.72 4.87 -8.74
C ASP A 89 4.67 5.39 -9.74
N ALA A 90 4.85 5.07 -11.03
CA ALA A 90 3.91 5.43 -12.08
C ALA A 90 2.55 4.74 -11.88
N GLU A 91 2.56 3.47 -11.49
CA GLU A 91 1.35 2.69 -11.23
C GLU A 91 0.62 3.14 -9.98
N VAL A 92 1.36 3.53 -8.94
CA VAL A 92 0.80 4.16 -7.74
C VAL A 92 0.07 5.46 -8.10
N GLU A 93 0.65 6.30 -8.94
CA GLU A 93 0.02 7.54 -9.39
C GLU A 93 -1.28 7.26 -10.18
N ILE A 94 -1.27 6.22 -11.04
CA ILE A 94 -2.45 5.77 -11.77
C ILE A 94 -3.55 5.32 -10.79
N TYR A 95 -3.20 4.51 -9.79
CA TYR A 95 -4.12 4.06 -8.74
C TYR A 95 -4.78 5.24 -8.02
N GLU A 96 -4.00 6.21 -7.54
CA GLU A 96 -4.53 7.35 -6.78
C GLU A 96 -5.51 8.19 -7.61
N LYS A 97 -5.15 8.46 -8.88
CA LYS A 97 -6.00 9.16 -9.83
C LYS A 97 -7.30 8.39 -10.12
N ALA A 98 -7.21 7.07 -10.29
CA ALA A 98 -8.35 6.21 -10.55
C ALA A 98 -9.31 6.19 -9.35
N VAL A 99 -8.79 6.01 -8.13
CA VAL A 99 -9.56 6.01 -6.88
C VAL A 99 -10.27 7.34 -6.65
N LEU A 100 -9.58 8.47 -6.86
CA LEU A 100 -10.20 9.78 -6.70
C LEU A 100 -11.42 9.96 -7.63
N LYS A 101 -11.26 9.56 -8.90
CA LYS A 101 -12.34 9.59 -9.90
C LYS A 101 -13.47 8.63 -9.54
N ALA A 102 -13.12 7.41 -9.12
CA ALA A 102 -14.07 6.37 -8.72
C ALA A 102 -14.91 6.84 -7.52
N ARG A 103 -14.30 7.46 -6.51
CA ARG A 103 -14.99 8.00 -5.33
C ARG A 103 -16.02 9.06 -5.70
N ASN A 104 -15.67 9.95 -6.62
CA ASN A 104 -16.61 10.96 -7.12
C ASN A 104 -17.79 10.31 -7.86
N LYS A 105 -17.53 9.29 -8.69
CA LYS A 105 -18.59 8.52 -9.36
C LYS A 105 -19.50 7.80 -8.38
N VAL A 106 -18.94 7.16 -7.35
CA VAL A 106 -19.68 6.51 -6.27
C VAL A 106 -20.65 7.48 -5.60
N ARG A 107 -20.25 8.73 -5.35
CA ARG A 107 -21.14 9.76 -4.79
C ARG A 107 -22.28 10.13 -5.73
N VAL A 108 -22.01 10.26 -7.03
CA VAL A 108 -23.04 10.54 -8.04
C VAL A 108 -24.06 9.40 -8.08
N ILE A 109 -23.60 8.15 -8.18
CA ILE A 109 -24.47 6.98 -8.24
C ILE A 109 -25.28 6.84 -6.96
N ALA A 110 -24.66 7.00 -5.78
CA ALA A 110 -25.34 6.95 -4.49
C ALA A 110 -26.43 8.02 -4.34
N THR A 111 -26.24 9.20 -4.96
CA THR A 111 -27.27 10.25 -4.99
C THR A 111 -28.49 9.80 -5.80
N ILE A 112 -28.26 9.14 -6.95
CA ILE A 112 -29.33 8.64 -7.82
C ILE A 112 -30.05 7.45 -7.19
N THR A 113 -29.31 6.51 -6.58
CA THR A 113 -29.85 5.30 -5.96
C THR A 113 -30.40 5.54 -4.55
N LYS A 114 -30.16 6.73 -3.98
CA LYS A 114 -30.49 7.11 -2.59
C LYS A 114 -29.79 6.24 -1.54
N THR A 115 -28.60 5.72 -1.85
CA THR A 115 -27.81 4.86 -0.97
C THR A 115 -26.62 5.60 -0.34
N SER A 116 -26.85 6.80 0.22
CA SER A 116 -25.80 7.65 0.81
C SER A 116 -25.10 6.99 2.01
N ASN A 117 -25.77 6.06 2.70
CA ASN A 117 -25.18 5.24 3.76
C ASN A 117 -23.99 4.39 3.27
N ARG A 118 -24.01 3.94 2.01
CA ARG A 118 -22.91 3.16 1.41
C ARG A 118 -21.65 4.01 1.19
N VAL A 119 -21.84 5.29 0.86
CA VAL A 119 -20.72 6.24 0.72
C VAL A 119 -20.04 6.48 2.07
N LEU A 120 -20.81 6.56 3.15
CA LEU A 120 -20.26 6.66 4.50
C LEU A 120 -19.42 5.42 4.86
N GLY A 121 -19.86 4.24 4.45
CA GLY A 121 -19.09 3.00 4.61
C GLY A 121 -17.74 3.05 3.88
N LEU A 122 -17.73 3.53 2.64
CA LEU A 122 -16.51 3.76 1.87
C LEU A 122 -15.59 4.79 2.55
N ASP A 123 -16.12 5.92 2.98
CA ASP A 123 -15.34 6.97 3.64
C ASP A 123 -14.76 6.49 4.98
N ASN A 124 -15.48 5.65 5.72
CA ASN A 124 -14.98 5.02 6.95
C ASN A 124 -13.86 4.02 6.66
N LEU A 125 -13.99 3.22 5.60
CA LEU A 125 -12.94 2.31 5.15
C LEU A 125 -11.66 3.08 4.81
N ILE A 126 -11.79 4.19 4.08
CA ILE A 126 -10.66 5.09 3.77
C ILE A 126 -10.02 5.63 5.04
N LYS A 127 -10.80 5.99 6.07
CA LYS A 127 -10.25 6.48 7.34
C LYS A 127 -9.54 5.39 8.13
N GLN A 128 -10.08 4.17 8.18
CA GLN A 128 -9.45 3.05 8.88
C GLN A 128 -8.15 2.60 8.21
N VAL A 129 -8.17 2.55 6.88
CA VAL A 129 -7.04 2.15 6.06
C VAL A 129 -6.00 3.26 5.95
N GLY A 130 -6.42 4.50 5.72
CA GLY A 130 -5.54 5.66 5.60
C GLY A 130 -5.01 6.18 6.94
N GLY A 131 -5.72 5.95 8.05
CA GLY A 131 -5.28 6.33 9.40
C GLY A 131 -4.23 5.40 9.99
N SER A 132 -4.07 4.18 9.44
CA SER A 132 -2.98 3.25 9.80
C SER A 132 -1.75 3.40 8.90
N LEU A 133 -1.75 4.41 8.03
CA LEU A 133 -0.68 4.77 7.09
C LEU A 133 0.19 5.91 7.64
N GLN A 134 0.31 6.04 8.96
CA GLN A 134 1.52 6.62 9.54
C GLN A 134 2.57 5.51 9.55
N VAL A 135 3.31 5.41 8.44
CA VAL A 135 4.71 5.00 8.56
C VAL A 135 5.33 6.00 9.52
N SER A 136 6.08 5.51 10.51
CA SER A 136 6.95 6.39 11.28
C SER A 136 7.77 7.23 10.29
N GLU A 137 7.44 8.51 10.15
CA GLU A 137 8.25 9.47 9.38
C GLU A 137 9.54 9.81 10.12
N ASN A 138 9.71 9.33 11.35
CA ASN A 138 10.95 9.46 12.09
C ASN A 138 11.97 8.42 11.62
N LEU A 139 12.80 8.84 10.68
CA LEU A 139 14.12 8.24 10.41
C LEU A 139 14.97 8.09 11.68
N ASP A 140 14.66 8.84 12.74
CA ASP A 140 15.33 8.79 14.04
C ASP A 140 14.95 7.56 14.91
N ASP A 141 13.90 6.80 14.54
CA ASP A 141 13.51 5.57 15.26
C ASP A 141 14.17 4.30 14.67
N MET A 142 15.03 4.44 13.65
CA MET A 142 15.72 3.32 12.97
C MET A 142 17.22 3.19 13.33
N TRP A 143 17.69 3.88 14.37
CA TRP A 143 19.07 3.79 14.88
C TRP A 143 19.11 3.40 16.36
#